data_AF-A0A699QS83-F1
#
_entry.id   AF-A0A699QS83-F1
#
_cell.length_a   1.000
_cell.length_b   1.000
_cell.length_c   1.000
_cell.angle_alpha   90.00
_cell.angle_beta   90.00
_cell.angle_gamma   90.00
#
_symmetry.space_group_name_H-M   'P 1'
#
loop_
_entity.id
_entity.type
_entity.pdbx_description
1 polymer ?
#
loop_
_entity_poly.entity_id
_entity_poly.type
_entity_poly.pdbx_seq_one_letter_code
_entity_poly.pdbx_strand_id
1 'polypeptide(L)' 'MNALLSRDHFGMYESGPYRHNDDKQEENGGGWYFSRKELEENSPSRPDGIDLKRETYLCKSYCTFLQDLGMRLKVLQ' A
#
# COMPACT_ATOMS: atom_id res chain seq x y z
N MET A 1 27.66 -27.81 -25.80
CA MET A 1 26.30 -27.79 -26.37
C MET A 1 25.32 -27.89 -25.22
N ASN A 2 24.20 -27.17 -25.34
CA ASN A 2 23.03 -27.08 -24.45
C ASN A 2 23.04 -25.83 -23.55
N ALA A 3 22.31 -24.83 -24.04
CA ALA A 3 21.92 -23.60 -23.36
C ALA A 3 20.48 -23.72 -22.82
N LEU A 4 20.06 -22.66 -22.12
CA LEU A 4 18.71 -22.30 -21.63
C LEU A 4 18.41 -22.81 -20.19
N LEU A 5 18.02 -21.99 -19.21
CA LEU A 5 17.35 -20.69 -19.21
C LEU A 5 17.64 -19.92 -17.91
N SER A 6 17.67 -18.58 -18.04
CA SER A 6 17.76 -17.58 -16.97
C SER A 6 16.58 -17.65 -15.99
N ARG A 7 16.80 -17.32 -14.71
CA ARG A 7 15.75 -16.82 -13.83
C ARG A 7 16.34 -15.74 -12.91
N ASP A 8 15.91 -14.52 -13.16
CA ASP A 8 16.36 -13.31 -12.50
C ASP A 8 16.11 -13.37 -10.99
N HIS A 9 17.11 -12.97 -10.21
CA HIS A 9 16.99 -12.77 -8.76
C HIS A 9 16.16 -11.52 -8.49
N PHE A 10 14.83 -11.67 -8.50
CA PHE A 10 13.88 -10.67 -8.03
C PHE A 10 13.67 -10.82 -6.52
N GLY A 11 14.04 -9.78 -5.77
CA GLY A 11 13.38 -9.31 -4.55
C GLY A 11 13.21 -10.30 -3.40
N MET A 12 14.14 -10.27 -2.45
CA MET A 12 13.84 -10.65 -1.07
C MET A 12 13.88 -9.36 -0.23
N TYR A 13 12.72 -8.75 -0.02
CA TYR A 13 12.56 -7.82 1.09
C TYR A 13 12.57 -8.68 2.36
N GLU A 14 13.53 -8.43 3.23
CA GLU A 14 13.67 -9.14 4.49
C GLU A 14 12.55 -8.65 5.40
N SER A 15 11.47 -9.43 5.50
CA SER A 15 10.39 -9.20 6.45
C SER A 15 10.95 -9.30 7.87
N GLY A 16 11.21 -8.13 8.48
CA GLY A 16 11.45 -8.03 9.91
C GLY A 16 10.26 -8.58 10.71
N PRO A 17 10.45 -8.94 12.00
CA PRO A 17 9.41 -9.57 12.79
C PRO A 17 8.36 -8.52 13.15
N TYR A 18 7.37 -8.35 12.29
CA TYR A 18 6.11 -7.71 12.67
C TYR A 18 5.57 -8.51 13.84
N ARG A 19 5.70 -7.93 15.04
CA ARG A 19 5.05 -8.46 16.24
C ARG A 19 3.56 -8.34 16.00
N HIS A 20 3.00 -9.44 15.52
CA HIS A 20 1.58 -9.69 15.47
C HIS A 20 1.11 -9.73 16.92
N ASN A 21 0.61 -8.59 17.40
CA ASN A 21 -0.28 -8.61 18.55
C ASN A 21 -1.63 -9.04 17.99
N ASP A 22 -1.96 -10.31 18.21
CA ASP A 22 -3.31 -10.85 18.20
C ASP A 22 -4.20 -9.99 19.11
N ASP A 23 -4.81 -8.95 18.55
CA ASP A 23 -6.11 -8.49 19.03
C ASP A 23 -7.13 -8.89 17.97
N LYS A 24 -7.91 -9.90 18.32
CA LYS A 24 -9.01 -10.47 17.54
C LYS A 24 -9.84 -9.38 16.85
N GLN A 25 -9.89 -9.41 15.52
CA GLN A 25 -11.08 -8.98 14.80
C GLN A 25 -11.40 -10.00 13.71
N GLU A 26 -12.25 -10.95 14.10
CA GLU A 26 -12.81 -12.01 13.28
C GLU A 26 -13.77 -11.43 12.22
N GLU A 27 -13.52 -11.79 10.96
CA GLU A 27 -14.52 -12.25 9.99
C GLU A 27 -15.90 -11.53 9.95
N ASN A 28 -15.97 -10.36 9.29
CA ASN A 28 -17.06 -10.01 8.34
C ASN A 28 -16.71 -8.68 7.64
N GLY A 29 -16.15 -8.70 6.42
CA GLY A 29 -15.87 -7.49 5.63
C GLY A 29 -14.74 -6.56 6.12
N GLY A 30 -13.99 -6.94 7.16
CA GLY A 30 -13.05 -6.08 7.90
C GLY A 30 -11.62 -5.95 7.35
N GLY A 31 -11.28 -6.49 6.18
CA GLY A 31 -9.90 -6.45 5.66
C GLY A 31 -9.44 -5.09 5.12
N TRP A 32 -10.38 -4.15 4.94
CA TRP A 32 -10.11 -2.84 4.32
C TRP A 32 -10.50 -1.65 5.20
N TYR A 33 -11.06 -1.92 6.39
CA TYR A 33 -11.46 -0.89 7.33
C TYR A 33 -10.53 -0.91 8.53
N PHE A 34 -9.91 0.23 8.81
CA PHE A 34 -8.94 0.39 9.87
C PHE A 34 -9.43 1.46 10.84
N SER A 35 -9.09 1.31 12.12
CA SER A 35 -9.32 2.37 13.09
C SER A 35 -8.49 3.61 12.76
N ARG A 36 -8.91 4.77 13.28
CA ARG A 36 -8.11 6.00 13.14
C ARG A 36 -6.69 5.81 13.69
N LYS A 37 -6.56 5.15 14.84
CA LYS A 37 -5.27 4.90 15.48
C LYS A 37 -4.36 4.08 14.58
N GLU A 38 -4.86 3.02 13.94
CA GLU A 38 -4.06 2.21 13.02
C GLU A 38 -3.61 3.01 11.79
N LEU A 39 -4.47 3.86 11.22
CA LEU A 39 -4.08 4.74 10.11
C LEU A 39 -3.03 5.78 10.51
N GLU A 40 -3.13 6.31 11.73
CA GLU A 40 -2.23 7.34 12.24
C GLU A 40 -0.90 6.79 12.74
N GLU A 41 -0.86 5.58 13.30
CA GLU A 41 0.34 5.02 13.93
C GLU A 41 0.98 3.90 13.11
N ASN A 42 0.18 3.10 12.40
CA ASN A 42 0.61 1.85 11.76
C ASN A 42 0.44 1.84 10.23
N SER A 43 0.22 3.00 9.60
CA SER A 43 0.22 3.08 8.14
C SER A 43 1.56 2.55 7.58
N PRO A 44 1.55 1.82 6.45
CA PRO A 44 2.76 1.35 5.77
C PRO A 44 3.77 2.44 5.44
N SER A 45 3.35 3.71 5.36
CA SER A 45 4.22 4.86 5.06
C SER A 45 4.94 5.43 6.29
N ARG A 46 4.56 5.04 7.50
CA ARG A 46 5.14 5.56 8.75
C ARG A 46 6.63 5.25 8.92
N PRO A 47 7.15 4.07 8.56
CA PRO A 47 8.59 3.79 8.61
C PRO A 47 9.42 4.75 7.75
N ASP A 48 8.84 5.30 6.68
CA ASP A 48 9.49 6.26 5.79
C ASP A 48 9.44 7.71 6.31
N GLY A 49 8.94 7.92 7.54
CA GLY A 49 8.80 9.25 8.13
C GLY A 49 7.73 10.12 7.47
N ILE A 50 6.80 9.51 6.73
CA ILE A 50 5.64 10.22 6.17
C ILE A 50 4.61 10.35 7.29
N ASP A 51 4.20 11.57 7.60
CA ASP A 51 3.15 11.84 8.59
C ASP A 51 1.75 11.79 7.96
N LEU A 52 0.71 11.76 8.81
CA LEU A 52 -0.68 11.67 8.37
C LEU A 52 -1.07 12.78 7.38
N LYS A 53 -0.56 13.99 7.59
CA LYS A 53 -0.90 15.15 6.77
C LYS A 53 -0.31 15.02 5.36
N ARG A 54 0.97 14.64 5.28
CA ARG A 54 1.69 14.40 4.02
C ARG A 54 1.10 13.21 3.29
N GLU A 55 0.83 12.11 3.98
CA GLU A 55 0.18 10.93 3.42
C GLU A 55 -1.20 11.27 2.84
N THR A 56 -2.02 12.00 3.59
CA THR A 56 -3.34 12.47 3.13
C THR A 56 -3.22 13.33 1.87
N TYR A 57 -2.24 14.23 1.84
CA TYR A 57 -1.98 15.07 0.67
C TYR A 57 -1.59 14.21 -0.55
N LEU A 58 -0.70 13.24 -0.37
CA LEU A 58 -0.28 12.31 -1.43
C LEU A 58 -1.48 11.53 -1.98
N CYS A 59 -2.29 10.92 -1.12
CA CYS A 59 -3.49 10.20 -1.53
C CYS A 59 -4.45 11.08 -2.35
N LYS A 60 -4.71 12.31 -1.89
CA LYS A 60 -5.55 13.27 -2.64
C LYS A 60 -4.95 13.62 -4.00
N SER A 61 -3.65 13.96 -4.03
CA SER A 61 -2.96 14.34 -5.26
C SER A 61 -2.95 13.21 -6.29
N TYR A 62 -2.79 11.96 -5.85
CA TYR A 62 -2.83 10.79 -6.69
C TYR A 62 -4.23 10.54 -7.26
N CYS A 63 -5.28 10.66 -6.44
CA CYS A 63 -6.67 10.56 -6.93
C CYS A 63 -6.98 11.61 -8.00
N THR A 64 -6.54 12.86 -7.80
CA THR A 64 -6.68 13.91 -8.81
C THR A 64 -5.93 13.57 -10.09
N PHE A 65 -4.68 13.09 -9.99
CA PHE A 65 -3.92 12.65 -11.16
C PHE A 65 -4.63 11.53 -11.94
N LEU A 66 -5.16 10.53 -11.25
CA LEU A 66 -5.91 9.44 -11.89
C LEU A 66 -7.20 9.94 -12.55
N GLN A 67 -7.91 10.87 -11.92
CA GLN A 67 -9.11 11.49 -12.49
C GLN A 67 -8.78 12.23 -13.78
N ASP A 68 -7.76 13.09 -13.76
CA ASP A 68 -7.31 13.84 -14.93
C ASP A 68 -6.85 12.90 -16.05
N LEU A 69 -6.15 11.82 -15.69
CA LEU A 69 -5.73 10.79 -16.64
C LEU A 69 -6.93 10.10 -17.29
N GLY A 70 -7.93 9.71 -16.49
CA GLY A 70 -9.17 9.10 -16.97
C GLY A 70 -9.93 9.99 -17.95
N MET A 71 -10.01 11.29 -17.66
CA MET A 71 -10.62 12.28 -18.57
C MET A 71 -9.89 12.37 -19.90
N ARG A 72 -8.55 12.41 -19.89
CA ARG A 72 -7.73 12.47 -21.11
C ARG A 72 -7.87 11.21 -21.96
N LEU A 73 -7.99 10.06 -21.31
CA LEU A 73 -8.21 8.76 -21.95
C LEU A 73 -9.68 8.51 -22.34
N LYS A 74 -10.60 9.41 -21.97
CA LYS A 74 -12.06 9.29 -22.18
C LYS A 74 -12.63 8.01 -21.57
N VAL A 75 -12.09 7.58 -20.43
CA VAL A 75 -12.68 6.50 -19.63
C VAL A 75 -13.80 7.11 -18.80
N LEU A 76 -14.97 6.45 -18.75
CA LEU A 76 -16.08 6.89 -17.91
C LEU A 76 -15.65 6.90 -16.44
N GLN A 77 -16.01 7.96 -15.71
CA GLN A 77 -15.82 8.06 -14.26
C GLN A 77 -16.77 7.15 -13.50
#